data_AF-A0A962ZRC1-F1
#
_entry.id   AF-A0A962ZRC1-F1
#
_cell.length_a   1.000
_cell.length_b   1.000
_cell.length_c   1.000
_cell.angle_alpha   90.00
_cell.angle_beta   90.00
_cell.angle_gamma   90.00
#
_symmetry.space_group_name_H-M   'P 1'
#
loop_
_entity.id
_entity.type
_entity.pdbx_description
1 polymer ?
#
loop_
_entity_poly.entity_id
_entity_poly.type
_entity_poly.pdbx_seq_one_letter_code
_entity_poly.pdbx_strand_id
1 'polypeptide(L)'
;LRDAVLLDIAGNGPDTLAALNSIDNIAPGLVRRNGDELLAVLSAAQHGDDEYKPPARPDDEQKALMKTLQKKVAACAQEIDVPAEVLAPRRELAAAISGETKLRLFRGWREELIGAEIGRMLE
;
A
#
# COMPACT_ATOMS: atom_id res chain seq x y z
N LEU A 1 13.62 -17.47 -4.96
CA LEU A 1 13.26 -17.56 -3.52
C LEU A 1 11.73 -17.46 -3.43
N ARG A 2 11.07 -18.08 -2.43
CA ARG A 2 9.61 -17.96 -2.28
C ARG A 2 9.28 -16.70 -1.48
N ASP A 3 8.15 -16.06 -1.76
CA ASP A 3 7.71 -14.82 -1.10
C ASP A 3 7.58 -14.98 0.42
N ALA A 4 7.07 -16.12 0.89
CA ALA A 4 6.99 -16.41 2.32
C ALA A 4 8.37 -16.35 2.99
N VAL A 5 9.38 -16.95 2.37
CA VAL A 5 10.76 -16.94 2.89
C VAL A 5 11.36 -15.53 2.85
N LEU A 6 11.04 -14.73 1.82
CA LEU A 6 11.43 -13.32 1.76
C LEU A 6 10.82 -12.50 2.90
N LEU A 7 9.55 -12.73 3.22
CA LEU A 7 8.88 -12.10 4.35
C LEU A 7 9.50 -12.51 5.68
N ASP A 8 9.82 -13.79 5.86
CA ASP A 8 10.47 -14.27 7.08
C ASP A 8 11.88 -13.70 7.23
N ILE A 9 12.66 -13.60 6.14
CA ILE A 9 13.96 -12.93 6.14
C ILE A 9 13.82 -11.46 6.52
N ALA A 10 12.89 -10.73 5.89
CA ALA A 10 12.68 -9.31 6.16
C ALA A 10 12.20 -9.04 7.59
N GLY A 11 11.33 -9.90 8.13
CA GLY A 11 10.81 -9.77 9.49
C GLY A 11 11.81 -10.11 10.58
N ASN A 12 12.69 -11.10 10.35
CA ASN A 12 13.70 -11.51 11.34
C ASN A 12 15.02 -10.73 11.23
N GLY A 13 15.34 -10.17 10.06
CA GLY A 13 16.54 -9.38 9.82
C GLY A 13 17.87 -10.10 10.13
N PRO A 14 18.15 -11.28 9.54
CA PRO A 14 19.36 -12.04 9.84
C PRO A 14 20.63 -11.29 9.39
N ASP A 15 21.64 -11.29 10.25
CA ASP A 15 22.95 -10.65 10.04
C ASP A 15 24.10 -11.66 9.88
N THR A 16 23.82 -12.96 10.03
CA THR A 16 24.78 -14.05 9.90
C THR A 16 24.25 -15.18 9.04
N LEU A 17 25.15 -15.98 8.45
CA LEU A 17 24.76 -17.16 7.66
C LEU A 17 24.00 -18.19 8.50
N ALA A 18 24.33 -18.31 9.78
CA ALA A 18 23.63 -19.20 10.70
C ALA A 18 22.18 -18.72 10.94
N ALA A 19 21.98 -17.44 11.21
CA ALA A 19 20.65 -16.86 11.35
C ALA A 19 19.83 -16.95 10.06
N LEU A 20 20.48 -16.72 8.91
CA LEU A 20 19.83 -16.88 7.61
C LEU A 20 19.40 -18.33 7.38
N ASN A 21 20.22 -19.31 7.76
CA ASN A 21 19.92 -20.73 7.62
C ASN A 21 18.88 -21.25 8.64
N SER A 22 18.59 -20.50 9.70
CA SER A 22 17.50 -20.83 10.65
C SER A 22 16.13 -20.32 10.21
N ILE A 23 16.04 -19.56 9.10
CA ILE A 23 14.75 -19.12 8.56
C ILE A 23 13.97 -20.33 8.02
N ASP A 24 12.70 -20.43 8.41
CA ASP A 24 11.83 -21.52 7.99
C ASP A 24 11.75 -21.65 6.47
N ASN A 25 11.80 -22.89 6.00
CA ASN A 25 11.71 -23.24 4.58
C ASN A 25 12.81 -22.64 3.66
N ILE A 26 13.88 -22.08 4.22
CA ILE A 26 15.03 -21.68 3.42
C ILE A 26 15.79 -22.93 2.94
N ALA A 27 16.15 -22.96 1.66
CA ALA A 27 16.92 -24.07 1.11
C ALA A 27 18.40 -23.94 1.53
N PRO A 28 19.04 -24.95 2.16
CA PRO A 28 20.44 -24.86 2.58
C PRO A 28 21.39 -24.58 1.40
N GLY A 29 21.06 -25.08 0.21
CA GLY A 29 21.82 -24.81 -1.01
C GLY A 29 21.75 -23.36 -1.48
N LEU A 30 20.70 -22.60 -1.11
CA LEU A 30 20.62 -21.17 -1.36
C LEU A 30 21.57 -20.41 -0.43
N VAL A 31 21.55 -20.71 0.87
CA VAL A 31 22.42 -20.07 1.86
C VAL A 31 23.89 -20.31 1.49
N ARG A 32 24.24 -21.53 1.10
CA ARG A 32 25.62 -21.85 0.68
C ARG A 32 26.09 -21.08 -0.57
N ARG A 33 25.20 -20.78 -1.51
CA ARG A 33 25.57 -20.15 -2.80
C ARG A 33 25.45 -18.63 -2.80
N ASN A 34 24.46 -18.10 -2.08
CA ASN A 34 24.04 -16.70 -2.14
C ASN A 34 23.91 -16.06 -0.74
N GLY A 35 24.26 -16.76 0.34
CA GLY A 35 24.07 -16.25 1.69
C GLY A 35 24.81 -14.94 1.96
N ASP A 36 26.08 -14.84 1.55
CA ASP A 36 26.87 -13.62 1.73
C ASP A 36 26.29 -12.44 0.95
N GLU A 37 25.80 -12.68 -0.27
CA GLU A 37 25.15 -11.67 -1.10
C GLU A 37 23.83 -11.19 -0.48
N LEU A 38 23.02 -12.12 0.05
CA LEU A 38 21.78 -11.78 0.75
C LEU A 38 22.04 -10.95 2.01
N LEU A 39 23.06 -11.32 2.81
CA LEU A 39 23.45 -10.55 3.99
C LEU A 39 23.98 -9.15 3.62
N ALA A 40 24.72 -9.03 2.52
CA ALA A 40 25.17 -7.74 2.01
C ALA A 40 24.01 -6.83 1.61
N VAL A 41 22.99 -7.37 0.91
CA VAL A 41 21.76 -6.63 0.55
C VAL A 41 21.00 -6.19 1.80
N LEU A 42 20.84 -7.06 2.79
CA LEU A 42 20.16 -6.74 4.05
C LEU A 42 20.90 -5.66 4.84
N SER A 43 22.23 -5.76 4.94
CA SER A 43 23.07 -4.77 5.60
C SER A 43 22.96 -3.41 4.89
N ALA A 44 23.02 -3.40 3.56
CA ALA A 44 22.85 -2.16 2.78
C ALA A 44 21.45 -1.54 2.97
N ALA A 45 20.39 -2.35 3.07
CA ALA A 45 19.04 -1.86 3.31
C ALA A 45 18.84 -1.30 4.74
N GLN A 46 19.53 -1.84 5.74
CA GLN A 46 19.47 -1.33 7.12
C GLN A 46 20.22 0.00 7.32
N HIS A 47 21.31 0.20 6.57
CA HIS A 47 22.17 1.38 6.68
C HIS A 47 21.94 2.41 5.56
N GLY A 48 21.12 2.06 4.57
CA GLY A 48 20.73 2.96 3.50
C GLY A 48 19.77 4.01 4.01
N ASP A 49 20.02 5.26 3.62
CA ASP A 49 19.12 6.40 3.84
C ASP A 49 17.97 6.33 2.82
N ASP A 50 17.27 5.18 2.78
CA ASP A 50 16.18 4.98 1.85
C ASP A 50 14.98 5.81 2.34
N GLU A 51 14.75 6.95 1.70
CA GLU A 51 13.65 7.87 1.99
C GLU A 51 12.28 7.20 1.78
N TYR A 52 12.24 6.03 1.13
CA TYR A 52 11.01 5.30 0.89
C TYR A 52 10.39 4.78 2.20
N LYS A 53 9.32 5.45 2.63
CA LYS A 53 8.42 4.95 3.67
C LYS A 53 7.19 4.32 3.01
N PRO A 54 6.93 3.02 3.23
CA PRO A 54 5.70 2.42 2.75
C PRO A 54 4.50 3.14 3.38
N PRO A 55 3.38 3.30 2.66
CA PRO A 55 2.20 3.92 3.21
C PRO A 55 1.73 3.16 4.46
N ALA A 56 1.37 3.89 5.51
CA ALA A 56 0.87 3.30 6.74
C ALA A 56 -0.39 2.47 6.46
N ARG A 57 -0.58 1.39 7.23
CA ARG A 57 -1.83 0.64 7.18
C ARG A 57 -2.98 1.56 7.58
N PRO A 58 -4.14 1.49 6.89
CA PRO A 58 -5.28 2.31 7.25
C PRO A 58 -5.71 2.07 8.70
N ASP A 59 -5.85 3.15 9.46
CA ASP A 59 -6.45 3.09 10.79
C ASP A 59 -7.99 2.92 10.72
N ASP A 60 -8.63 2.83 11.88
CA ASP A 60 -10.07 2.60 11.94
C ASP A 60 -10.89 3.83 11.50
N GLU A 61 -10.36 5.04 11.66
CA GLU A 61 -10.99 6.28 11.17
C GLU A 61 -10.95 6.32 9.64
N GLN A 62 -9.80 6.02 9.04
CA GLN A 62 -9.62 5.92 7.59
C GLN A 62 -10.50 4.82 6.97
N LYS A 63 -10.69 3.68 7.65
CA LYS A 63 -11.63 2.63 7.21
C LYS A 63 -13.09 3.10 7.28
N ALA A 64 -13.47 3.80 8.35
CA ALA A 64 -14.81 4.34 8.50
C ALA A 64 -15.10 5.40 7.43
N LEU A 65 -14.15 6.30 7.19
CA LEU A 65 -14.20 7.32 6.15
C LEU A 65 -14.33 6.69 4.76
N MET A 66 -13.50 5.69 4.44
CA MET A 66 -13.60 4.91 3.19
C MET A 66 -15.02 4.35 2.98
N LYS A 67 -15.63 3.76 4.00
CA LYS A 67 -17.00 3.23 3.91
C LYS A 67 -18.02 4.34 3.63
N THR A 68 -17.86 5.51 4.24
CA THR A 68 -18.73 6.66 4.04
C THR A 68 -18.59 7.22 2.62
N LEU A 69 -17.36 7.40 2.13
CA LEU A 69 -17.11 7.88 0.76
C LEU A 69 -17.66 6.90 -0.29
N GLN A 70 -17.45 5.60 -0.12
CA GLN A 70 -17.98 4.59 -1.04
C GLN A 70 -19.51 4.61 -1.12
N LYS A 71 -20.22 4.86 0.00
CA LYS A 71 -21.67 5.01 -0.01
C LYS A 71 -22.13 6.25 -0.79
N LYS A 72 -21.44 7.38 -0.62
CA LYS A 72 -21.76 8.63 -1.35
C LYS A 72 -21.50 8.49 -2.84
N VAL A 73 -20.37 7.91 -3.22
CA VAL A 73 -20.05 7.60 -4.61
C VAL A 73 -21.09 6.66 -5.20
N ALA A 74 -21.51 5.62 -4.48
CA ALA A 74 -22.54 4.69 -4.95
C ALA A 74 -23.89 5.39 -5.18
N ALA A 75 -24.31 6.27 -4.27
CA ALA A 75 -25.56 7.03 -4.42
C ALA A 75 -25.50 7.97 -5.64
N CYS A 76 -24.43 8.77 -5.75
CA CYS A 76 -24.25 9.66 -6.90
C CYS A 76 -24.20 8.88 -8.23
N ALA A 77 -23.46 7.77 -8.27
CA ALA A 77 -23.36 6.94 -9.45
C ALA A 77 -24.71 6.33 -9.89
N GLN A 78 -25.58 5.98 -8.93
CA GLN A 78 -26.95 5.55 -9.22
C GLN A 78 -27.81 6.67 -9.80
N GLU A 79 -27.68 7.90 -9.31
CA GLU A 79 -28.46 9.06 -9.80
C GLU A 79 -28.14 9.41 -11.25
N ILE A 80 -26.88 9.24 -11.67
CA ILE A 80 -26.43 9.55 -13.03
C ILE A 80 -26.32 8.32 -13.95
N ASP A 81 -26.80 7.16 -13.48
CA ASP A 81 -26.80 5.87 -14.20
C ASP A 81 -25.41 5.45 -14.74
N VAL A 82 -24.38 5.50 -13.88
CA VAL A 82 -23.04 5.00 -14.21
C VAL A 82 -22.52 4.02 -13.16
N PRO A 83 -21.56 3.15 -13.49
CA PRO A 83 -20.90 2.33 -12.49
C PRO A 83 -20.08 3.19 -11.51
N ALA A 84 -20.20 2.91 -10.20
CA ALA A 84 -19.44 3.61 -9.16
C ALA A 84 -17.91 3.60 -9.39
N GLU A 85 -17.36 2.51 -9.95
CA GLU A 85 -15.93 2.41 -10.30
C GLU A 85 -15.51 3.35 -11.45
N VAL A 86 -16.44 3.78 -12.31
CA VAL A 86 -16.19 4.79 -13.35
C VAL A 86 -16.16 6.19 -12.72
N LEU A 87 -17.01 6.42 -11.72
CA LEU A 87 -17.10 7.69 -11.01
C LEU A 87 -15.89 7.88 -10.09
N ALA A 88 -15.65 6.96 -9.15
CA ALA A 88 -14.51 7.00 -8.24
C ALA A 88 -14.08 5.58 -7.80
N PRO A 89 -13.00 5.02 -8.36
CA PRO A 89 -12.55 3.68 -7.99
C PRO A 89 -11.99 3.65 -6.57
N ARG A 90 -12.08 2.50 -5.90
CA ARG A 90 -11.63 2.35 -4.49
C ARG A 90 -10.19 2.84 -4.26
N ARG A 91 -9.28 2.57 -5.19
CA ARG A 91 -7.86 2.98 -5.10
C ARG A 91 -7.72 4.51 -5.11
N GLU A 92 -8.55 5.19 -5.87
CA GLU A 92 -8.54 6.66 -5.97
C GLU A 92 -9.11 7.29 -4.69
N LEU A 93 -10.18 6.72 -4.12
CA LEU A 93 -10.66 7.13 -2.79
C LEU A 93 -9.63 6.89 -1.68
N ALA A 94 -8.88 5.79 -1.76
CA ALA A 94 -7.84 5.48 -0.78
C ALA A 94 -6.69 6.49 -0.87
N ALA A 95 -6.25 6.84 -2.08
CA ALA A 95 -5.25 7.88 -2.29
C ALA A 95 -5.72 9.24 -1.76
N ALA A 96 -7.00 9.59 -1.97
CA ALA A 96 -7.58 10.83 -1.44
C ALA A 96 -7.54 10.87 0.09
N ILE A 97 -7.91 9.76 0.76
CA ILE A 97 -7.83 9.62 2.23
C ILE A 97 -6.39 9.72 2.74
N SER A 98 -5.41 9.27 1.94
CA SER A 98 -3.99 9.43 2.25
C SER A 98 -3.43 10.82 1.94
N GLY A 99 -4.26 11.78 1.52
CA GLY A 99 -3.88 13.17 1.28
C GLY A 99 -3.44 13.49 -0.15
N GLU A 100 -3.59 12.57 -1.11
CA GLU A 100 -3.31 12.88 -2.52
C GLU A 100 -4.40 13.79 -3.11
N THR A 101 -3.99 14.93 -3.66
CA THR A 101 -4.89 15.97 -4.18
C THR A 101 -4.91 16.00 -5.71
N LYS A 102 -3.94 15.41 -6.39
CA LYS A 102 -3.85 15.39 -7.87
C LYS A 102 -4.56 14.17 -8.48
N LEU A 103 -5.82 13.97 -8.09
CA LEU A 103 -6.66 12.85 -8.54
C LEU A 103 -7.66 13.28 -9.63
N ARG A 104 -8.13 12.34 -10.45
CA ARG A 104 -9.20 12.61 -11.44
C ARG A 104 -10.53 12.86 -10.75
N LEU A 105 -10.69 12.34 -9.54
CA LEU A 105 -11.82 12.63 -8.66
C LEU A 105 -12.05 14.13 -8.46
N PHE A 106 -10.97 14.91 -8.37
CA PHE A 106 -10.99 16.36 -8.12
C PHE A 106 -10.76 17.16 -9.41
N ARG A 107 -11.16 16.63 -10.57
CA ARG A 107 -11.04 17.33 -11.85
C ARG A 107 -12.24 17.09 -12.77
N GLY A 108 -12.62 18.14 -13.50
CA GLY A 108 -13.63 18.08 -14.55
C GLY A 108 -14.98 17.58 -14.04
N TRP A 109 -15.72 16.83 -14.86
CA TRP A 109 -17.08 16.43 -14.54
C TRP A 109 -17.22 15.61 -13.23
N ARG A 110 -16.18 14.89 -12.79
CA ARG A 110 -16.23 14.14 -11.51
C ARG A 110 -16.21 15.06 -10.30
N GLU A 111 -15.46 16.15 -10.40
CA GLU A 111 -15.37 17.17 -9.37
C GLU A 111 -16.72 17.83 -9.14
N GLU A 112 -17.38 18.20 -10.25
CA GLU A 112 -18.69 18.85 -10.27
C GLU A 112 -19.79 17.95 -9.67
N LEU A 113 -19.70 16.64 -9.88
CA LEU A 113 -20.71 15.70 -9.38
C LEU A 113 -20.52 15.28 -7.93
N ILE A 114 -19.28 14.96 -7.53
CA ILE A 114 -19.03 14.36 -6.21
C ILE A 114 -17.67 14.72 -5.61
N GLY A 115 -16.68 15.06 -6.44
CA GLY A 115 -15.32 15.33 -5.98
C GLY A 115 -15.22 16.53 -5.04
N ALA A 116 -15.95 17.62 -5.30
CA ALA A 116 -15.98 18.79 -4.42
C ALA A 116 -16.63 18.49 -3.05
N GLU A 117 -17.62 17.59 -3.01
CA GLU A 117 -18.19 17.12 -1.75
C GLU A 117 -17.20 16.25 -0.99
N ILE A 118 -16.55 15.29 -1.67
CA ILE A 118 -15.56 14.42 -1.06
C ILE A 118 -14.38 15.23 -0.52
N GLY A 119 -13.90 16.23 -1.25
CA GLY A 119 -12.81 17.11 -0.80
C GLY A 119 -13.12 17.76 0.55
N ARG A 120 -14.33 18.29 0.74
CA ARG A 120 -14.77 18.89 2.02
C ARG A 120 -14.89 17.88 3.17
N MET A 121 -15.01 16.59 2.89
CA MET A 121 -15.06 15.55 3.91
C MET A 121 -13.66 15.07 4.34
N LEU A 122 -12.63 15.43 3.58
CA LEU A 122 -11.24 15.08 3.84
C LEU A 122 -10.49 16.18 4.61
N GLU A 123 -11.07 17.38 4.70
CA GLU A 123 -10.62 18.51 5.55
C GLU A 123 -10.99 18.29 7.02
#